data_AF-A0A0A0A2Z3-F1
#
_entry.id   AF-A0A0A0A2Z3-F1
#
_cell.length_a   1.000
_cell.length_b   1.000
_cell.length_c   1.000
_cell.angle_alpha   90.00
_cell.angle_beta   90.00
_cell.angle_gamma   90.00
#
_symmetry.space_group_name_H-M   'P 1'
#
loop_
_entity.id
_entity.type
_entity.pdbx_description
1 polymer ?
#
loop_
_entity_poly.entity_id
_entity_poly.type
_entity_poly.pdbx_seq_one_letter_code
_entity_poly.pdbx_strand_id
1 'polypeptide(L)' 'GTGRQGLNASKTSEEMLQLATKLAGQSGLDIIRIRKPFHTNNPSVQGQWHPLTNKPSALTVRGPRLQPQ' A
#
# COMPACT_ATOMS: atom_id res chain seq x y z
N GLY A 1 14.21 -34.33 -2.75
CA GLY A 1 13.33 -33.68 -1.76
C GLY A 1 14.06 -33.47 -0.45
N THR A 2 15.02 -32.55 -0.42
CA THR A 2 16.03 -32.42 0.67
C THR A 2 16.08 -31.02 1.29
N GLY A 3 15.36 -30.03 0.74
CA GLY A 3 15.50 -28.61 1.14
C GLY A 3 14.77 -28.17 2.41
N ARG A 4 13.86 -28.98 3.00
CA ARG A 4 13.08 -28.59 4.20
C ARG A 4 13.57 -29.20 5.52
N GLN A 5 14.16 -30.40 5.50
CA GLN A 5 14.58 -31.07 6.75
C GLN A 5 15.90 -30.51 7.32
N GLY A 6 16.77 -29.90 6.51
CA GLY A 6 18.06 -29.39 6.96
C GLY A 6 18.03 -28.06 7.75
N LEU A 7 16.95 -27.28 7.65
CA LEU A 7 16.89 -25.92 8.23
C LEU A 7 16.55 -25.89 9.73
N ASN A 8 16.02 -26.99 10.27
CA ASN A 8 15.59 -27.10 11.68
C ASN A 8 16.51 -27.98 12.53
N ALA A 9 17.51 -28.63 11.94
CA ALA A 9 18.30 -29.67 12.59
C ALA A 9 19.29 -29.15 13.67
N SER A 10 19.52 -27.84 13.74
CA SER A 10 20.45 -27.21 14.71
C SER A 10 19.83 -26.08 15.53
N LYS A 11 18.50 -25.99 15.56
CA LYS A 11 17.78 -24.97 16.34
C LYS A 11 17.48 -25.47 17.75
N THR A 12 17.56 -24.58 18.73
CA THR A 12 17.10 -24.90 20.09
C THR A 12 15.57 -25.02 20.13
N SER A 13 15.04 -25.64 21.18
CA SER A 13 13.59 -25.73 21.40
C SER A 13 12.95 -24.34 21.50
N GLU A 14 13.63 -23.38 22.10
CA GLU A 14 13.16 -22.00 22.23
C GLU A 14 13.12 -21.28 20.87
N GLU A 15 14.15 -21.44 20.04
CA GLU A 15 14.15 -20.92 18.67
C GLU A 15 13.05 -21.55 17.81
N MET A 16 12.76 -22.83 18.00
CA MET A 16 11.65 -23.50 17.32
C MET A 16 10.29 -22.97 17.78
N LEU A 17 10.13 -22.72 19.08
CA LEU A 17 8.90 -22.14 19.63
C LEU A 17 8.68 -20.72 19.08
N GLN A 18 9.73 -19.89 19.05
CA GLN A 18 9.68 -18.55 18.47
C GLN A 18 9.33 -18.59 16.96
N LEU A 19 9.92 -19.53 16.20
CA LEU A 19 9.62 -19.70 14.79
C LEU A 19 8.17 -20.14 14.57
N ALA A 20 7.68 -21.13 15.31
CA ALA A 20 6.31 -21.61 15.23
C ALA A 20 5.31 -20.50 15.56
N THR A 21 5.59 -19.72 16.61
CA THR A 21 4.78 -18.57 17.03
C THR A 21 4.74 -17.51 15.94
N LYS A 22 5.89 -17.18 15.34
CA LYS A 22 5.99 -16.24 14.21
C LYS A 22 5.16 -16.71 13.01
N LEU A 23 5.29 -17.98 12.60
CA LEU A 23 4.58 -18.54 11.46
C LEU A 23 3.07 -18.58 11.69
N ALA A 24 2.62 -18.94 12.90
CA ALA A 24 1.22 -18.93 13.28
C ALA A 24 0.60 -17.51 13.27
N GLY A 25 1.42 -16.48 13.56
CA GLY A 25 1.00 -15.09 13.49
C GLY A 25 0.98 -14.48 12.07
N GLN A 26 1.44 -15.20 11.04
CA GLN A 26 1.44 -14.72 9.66
C GLN A 26 0.13 -15.07 8.94
N SER A 27 -0.30 -14.21 8.02
CA SER A 27 -1.55 -14.40 7.25
C SER A 27 -1.42 -15.34 6.04
N GLY A 28 -0.20 -15.76 5.69
CA GLY A 28 0.07 -16.58 4.50
C GLY A 28 0.29 -15.80 3.20
N LEU A 29 0.29 -14.47 3.24
CA LEU A 29 0.72 -13.65 2.09
C LEU A 29 2.22 -13.86 1.80
N ASP A 30 2.60 -13.73 0.52
CA ASP A 30 3.98 -13.89 0.08
C ASP A 30 4.93 -12.91 0.79
N ILE A 31 6.09 -13.43 1.21
CA ILE A 31 7.15 -12.63 1.81
C ILE A 31 7.97 -12.00 0.68
N ILE A 32 7.47 -10.86 0.18
CA ILE A 32 8.10 -10.03 -0.85
C ILE A 32 8.10 -8.56 -0.43
N ARG A 33 8.75 -7.69 -1.20
CA ARG A 33 8.77 -6.26 -0.90
C ARG A 33 7.36 -5.65 -0.98
N ILE A 34 6.83 -5.20 0.16
CA ILE A 34 5.60 -4.42 0.23
C ILE A 34 5.87 -3.02 -0.34
N ARG A 35 5.10 -2.59 -1.34
CA ARG A 35 5.30 -1.29 -2.00
C ARG A 35 4.82 -0.10 -1.16
N LYS A 36 3.71 -0.26 -0.43
CA LYS A 36 3.12 0.75 0.46
C LYS A 36 2.65 0.04 1.73
N PRO A 37 3.06 0.46 2.93
CA PRO A 37 2.67 -0.19 4.18
C PRO A 37 1.25 0.20 4.66
N PHE A 38 0.50 0.89 3.81
CA PHE A 38 -0.89 1.28 4.07
C PHE A 38 -1.74 0.96 2.84
N HIS A 39 -3.00 0.62 3.10
CA HIS A 39 -4.00 0.36 2.07
C HIS A 39 -5.32 0.99 2.49
N THR A 40 -6.00 1.64 1.56
CA THR A 40 -7.38 2.11 1.72
C THR A 40 -8.08 1.97 0.37
N ASN A 41 -9.33 1.50 0.41
CA ASN A 41 -10.19 1.47 -0.77
C ASN A 41 -10.78 2.85 -1.09
N ASN A 42 -10.76 3.78 -0.13
CA ASN A 42 -11.35 5.11 -0.23
C ASN A 42 -10.32 6.16 0.20
N PRO A 43 -9.41 6.56 -0.71
CA PRO A 43 -8.28 7.43 -0.36
C PRO A 43 -8.65 8.90 -0.16
N SER A 44 -9.82 9.36 -0.63
CA SER A 44 -10.30 10.74 -0.43
C SER A 44 -11.69 10.76 0.20
N VAL A 45 -11.90 11.75 1.08
CA VAL A 45 -13.17 12.01 1.76
C VAL A 45 -13.92 13.21 1.15
N GLN A 46 -13.21 14.26 0.73
CA GLN A 46 -13.80 15.52 0.22
C GLN A 46 -13.69 15.68 -1.31
N GLY A 47 -13.33 14.60 -2.01
CA GLY A 47 -13.10 14.60 -3.45
C GLY A 47 -11.62 14.54 -3.80
N GLN A 48 -11.30 13.84 -4.89
CA GLN A 48 -9.95 13.79 -5.41
C GLN A 48 -9.59 15.18 -5.97
N TRP A 49 -8.39 15.67 -5.68
CA TRP A 49 -7.87 16.86 -6.35
C TRP A 49 -7.85 16.64 -7.87
N HIS A 50 -8.27 17.67 -8.60
CA HIS A 50 -8.11 17.79 -10.04
C HIS A 50 -7.66 19.23 -10.39
N PRO A 51 -7.12 19.48 -11.59
CA PRO A 51 -6.55 20.79 -11.92
C PRO A 51 -7.49 21.99 -11.77
N LEU A 52 -8.81 21.77 -11.75
CA LEU A 52 -9.83 22.83 -11.64
C LEU A 52 -10.41 22.98 -10.22
N THR A 53 -10.00 22.17 -9.23
CA THR A 53 -10.60 22.16 -7.87
C THR A 53 -10.65 23.55 -7.23
N ASN A 54 -9.60 24.36 -7.44
CA ASN A 54 -9.49 25.71 -6.89
C ASN A 54 -9.50 26.80 -7.98
N LYS A 55 -10.10 26.54 -9.15
CA LYS A 55 -10.20 27.54 -10.23
C LYS A 55 -11.61 28.13 -10.28
N PRO A 56 -11.75 29.46 -10.43
CA PRO A 56 -13.06 30.08 -10.60
C PRO A 56 -13.70 29.62 -11.91
N SER A 57 -15.00 29.35 -11.86
CA SER A 57 -15.78 28.80 -12.99
C SER A 57 -15.70 29.66 -14.25
N ALA A 58 -15.62 30.99 -14.10
CA ALA A 58 -15.54 31.94 -15.21
C ALA A 58 -14.36 31.68 -16.16
N LEU A 59 -13.20 31.27 -15.65
CA LEU A 59 -12.01 30.96 -16.46
C LEU A 59 -12.14 29.64 -17.24
N THR A 60 -12.94 28.70 -16.72
CA THR A 60 -13.17 27.40 -17.36
C THR A 60 -14.17 27.51 -18.50
N VAL A 61 -15.19 28.36 -18.37
CA VAL A 61 -16.26 28.51 -19.37
C VAL A 61 -15.85 29.43 -20.53
N ARG A 62 -15.12 30.52 -20.26
CA ARG A 62 -14.82 31.54 -21.28
C ARG A 62 -13.54 31.29 -22.08
N GLY A 63 -12.68 30.39 -21.61
CA GLY A 63 -11.35 30.19 -22.19
C GLY A 63 -10.45 31.43 -22.03
N PRO A 64 -9.18 31.36 -22.46
CA PRO A 64 -8.18 32.41 -22.20
C PRO A 64 -8.37 33.71 -22.99
N ARG A 65 -9.33 33.81 -23.93
CA ARG A 65 -9.58 35.05 -24.69
C ARG A 65 -10.86 35.74 -24.24
N LEU A 66 -10.75 36.60 -23.24
CA LEU A 66 -11.73 37.67 -23.04
C LEU A 66 -11.39 38.79 -24.04
N GLN A 67 -12.24 39.02 -25.04
CA GLN A 67 -12.13 40.26 -25.81
C GLN A 67 -12.58 41.44 -24.93
N PRO A 68 -11.95 42.63 -25.05
CA PRO A 68 -12.36 43.80 -24.29
C PRO A 68 -13.75 44.27 -24.75
N GLN A 69 -14.58 44.71 -23.80
CA GLN A 69 -15.69 45.63 -24.06
C GLN A 69 -15.28 46.98 -23.49
#